data_AF-A0A2M9EEY8-F1
#
_entry.id   AF-A0A2M9EEY8-F1
#
_cell.length_a   1.000
_cell.length_b   1.000
_cell.length_c   1.000
_cell.angle_alpha   90.00
_cell.angle_beta   90.00
_cell.angle_gamma   90.00
#
_symmetry.space_group_name_H-M   'P 1'
#
loop_
_entity.id
_entity.type
_entity.pdbx_description
1 polymer ?
#
loop_
_entity_poly.entity_id
_entity_poly.type
_entity_poly.pdbx_seq_one_letter_code
_entity_poly.pdbx_strand_id
1 'polypeptide(L)' 'MSTPKRIYVVTNSASSPTSQRLIRASNTAQALRHVANDTFDVVVASQDALVTLLGAGIQVETAGEPQEQQEAGE' A
#
# COMPACT_ATOMS: atom_id res chain seq x y z
N MET A 1 -28.71 5.32 12.65
CA MET A 1 -28.03 4.34 13.53
C MET A 1 -26.53 4.54 13.40
N SER A 2 -25.82 4.90 14.46
CA SER A 2 -24.36 5.06 14.42
C SER A 2 -23.70 3.69 14.59
N THR A 3 -22.96 3.23 13.58
CA THR A 3 -22.17 1.99 13.67
C THR A 3 -21.10 2.16 14.76
N PRO A 4 -20.95 1.22 15.72
CA PRO A 4 -19.95 1.33 16.76
C PRO A 4 -18.54 1.37 16.14
N LYS A 5 -17.72 2.32 16.61
CA LYS A 5 -16.33 2.49 16.15
C LYS A 5 -15.36 2.03 17.23
N ARG A 6 -14.33 1.29 16.82
CA ARG A 6 -13.21 0.83 17.66
C ARG A 6 -11.96 1.64 17.35
N ILE A 7 -10.98 1.63 18.26
CA ILE A 7 -9.66 2.22 18.03
C ILE A 7 -8.72 1.10 17.60
N TYR A 8 -8.04 1.29 16.47
CA TYR A 8 -7.07 0.37 15.90
C TYR A 8 -5.67 0.97 15.99
N VAL A 9 -4.68 0.18 16.39
CA VAL A 9 -3.27 0.49 16.20
C VAL A 9 -2.89 0.08 14.77
N VAL A 10 -2.29 1.00 14.04
CA VAL A 10 -1.68 0.74 12.73
C VAL A 10 -0.18 0.97 12.86
N THR A 11 0.60 -0.06 12.55
CA THR A 11 2.07 0.00 12.53
C THR A 11 2.51 -0.02 11.09
N ASN A 12 3.27 1.00 10.66
CA ASN A 12 3.92 0.97 9.36
C ASN A 12 5.18 0.09 9.46
N SER A 13 5.14 -1.12 8.90
CA SER A 13 6.25 -2.08 8.93
C SER A 13 7.44 -1.69 8.04
N ALA A 14 7.27 -0.76 7.10
CA ALA A 14 8.32 -0.28 6.21
C ALA A 14 9.06 0.96 6.76
N SER A 15 8.46 1.65 7.73
CA SER A 15 9.08 2.77 8.46
C SER A 15 9.72 2.25 9.75
N SER A 16 10.74 2.95 10.24
CA SER A 16 11.37 2.69 11.55
C SER A 16 10.31 2.36 12.63
N PRO A 17 10.60 1.49 13.63
CA PRO A 17 9.62 0.90 14.56
C PRO A 17 8.79 1.87 15.42
N THR A 18 8.99 3.18 15.28
CA THR A 18 8.32 4.26 16.00
C THR A 18 7.09 4.84 15.28
N SER A 19 6.78 4.45 14.05
CA SER A 19 5.59 4.94 13.32
C SER A 19 4.31 4.14 13.64
N GLN A 20 3.84 4.23 14.89
CA GLN A 20 2.53 3.72 15.30
C GLN A 20 1.47 4.82 15.27
N ARG A 21 0.28 4.52 14.73
CA ARG A 21 -0.86 5.44 14.64
C ARG A 21 -2.11 4.83 15.27
N LEU A 22 -2.94 5.66 15.90
CA LEU A 22 -4.23 5.27 16.47
C LEU A 22 -5.37 5.79 15.62
N ILE A 23 -6.15 4.88 15.01
CA ILE A 23 -7.22 5.22 14.08
C ILE A 23 -8.57 4.71 14.62
N ARG A 24 -9.56 5.61 14.71
CA ARG A 24 -10.93 5.24 15.06
C ARG A 24 -11.73 4.86 13.82
N ALA A 25 -12.15 3.60 13.74
CA ALA A 25 -12.78 3.02 12.56
C ALA A 25 -13.90 2.04 12.91
N SER A 26 -14.76 1.71 11.94
CA SER A 26 -15.77 0.66 12.12
C SER A 26 -15.20 -0.76 11.96
N ASN A 27 -14.08 -0.91 11.24
CA ASN A 27 -13.36 -2.17 11.02
C ASN A 27 -11.88 -1.93 10.66
N THR A 28 -11.08 -2.99 10.59
CA THR A 28 -9.64 -2.93 10.26
C THR A 28 -9.37 -2.40 8.85
N ALA A 29 -10.16 -2.82 7.85
CA ALA A 29 -9.99 -2.38 6.46
C ALA A 29 -10.19 -0.85 6.32
N GLN A 30 -11.16 -0.28 7.04
CA GLN A 30 -11.42 1.15 7.04
C GLN A 30 -10.31 1.93 7.77
N ALA A 31 -9.74 1.37 8.84
CA ALA A 31 -8.55 1.93 9.49
C ALA A 31 -7.33 1.93 8.55
N LEU A 32 -7.09 0.81 7.85
CA LEU A 32 -5.97 0.67 6.91
C LEU A 32 -6.09 1.66 5.75
N ARG A 33 -7.27 1.73 5.11
CA ARG A 33 -7.53 2.68 4.01
C ARG A 33 -7.33 4.13 4.44
N HIS A 34 -7.74 4.49 5.66
CA HIS A 34 -7.54 5.83 6.18
C HIS A 34 -6.04 6.19 6.26
N VAL A 35 -5.20 5.26 6.71
CA VAL A 35 -3.74 5.46 6.74
C VAL A 35 -3.16 5.47 5.33
N ALA A 36 -3.58 4.55 4.47
CA ALA A 36 -3.10 4.47 3.10
C ALA A 36 -3.38 5.75 2.30
N ASN A 37 -4.58 6.32 2.42
CA ASN A 37 -4.94 7.57 1.73
C ASN A 37 -4.16 8.80 2.23
N ASP A 38 -3.61 8.75 3.44
CA ASP A 38 -2.78 9.83 4.00
C ASP A 38 -1.31 9.70 3.57
N THR A 39 -0.89 8.51 3.11
CA THR A 39 0.52 8.20 2.81
C THR A 39 0.79 7.97 1.33
N PHE A 40 -0.19 7.47 0.57
CA PHE A 40 -0.05 7.07 -0.82
C PHE A 40 -1.00 7.86 -1.71
N ASP A 41 -0.49 8.30 -2.85
CA ASP A 41 -1.31 8.76 -3.97
C ASP A 41 -1.32 7.66 -5.03
N VAL A 42 -2.51 7.28 -5.50
CA VAL A 42 -2.69 6.20 -6.47
C VAL A 42 -3.46 6.74 -7.66
N VAL A 43 -2.79 6.77 -8.81
CA VAL A 43 -3.35 7.22 -10.08
C VAL A 43 -3.04 6.21 -11.17
N VAL A 44 -3.84 6.22 -12.24
CA VAL A 44 -3.52 5.44 -13.44
C VAL A 44 -2.25 6.02 -14.06
N ALA A 45 -1.22 5.19 -14.27
CA ALA A 45 0.00 5.61 -14.91
C ALA A 45 -0.28 6.09 -16.35
N SER A 46 0.26 7.25 -16.71
CA SER A 46 0.27 7.70 -18.11
C SER A 46 1.26 6.87 -18.93
N GLN A 47 1.17 6.95 -20.27
CA GLN A 47 2.13 6.26 -21.15
C GLN A 47 3.57 6.74 -20.90
N ASP A 48 3.80 8.05 -20.79
CA ASP A 48 5.13 8.60 -20.50
C ASP A 48 5.67 8.12 -19.14
N ALA A 49 4.82 8.11 -18.11
CA ALA A 49 5.19 7.59 -16.79
C ALA A 49 5.54 6.10 -16.87
N LEU A 50 4.74 5.31 -17.59
CA LEU A 50 4.98 3.88 -17.78
C LEU A 50 6.33 3.62 -18.46
N VAL A 51 6.61 4.30 -19.58
CA VAL A 51 7.89 4.15 -20.30
C VAL A 51 9.07 4.57 -19.44
N THR A 52 8.94 5.67 -18.69
CA THR A 52 10.00 6.18 -17.81
C THR A 52 10.31 5.20 -16.69
N LEU A 53 9.30 4.68 -15.99
CA LEU A 53 9.48 3.81 -14.83
C LEU A 53 9.96 2.41 -15.24
N LEU A 54 9.45 1.85 -16.34
CA LEU A 54 9.96 0.60 -16.91
C LEU A 54 11.41 0.74 -17.35
N GLY A 55 11.78 1.86 -18.00
CA GLY A 55 13.15 2.16 -18.38
C GLY A 55 14.11 2.30 -17.19
N ALA A 56 13.60 2.70 -16.03
CA ALA A 56 14.33 2.74 -14.76
C ALA A 56 14.44 1.36 -14.07
N GLY A 57 13.92 0.30 -14.68
CA GLY A 57 13.96 -1.06 -14.13
C GLY A 57 12.87 -1.36 -13.09
N ILE A 58 11.89 -0.48 -12.92
CA ILE A 58 10.75 -0.72 -12.01
C ILE A 58 9.76 -1.63 -12.73
N GLN A 59 9.43 -2.77 -12.11
CA GLN A 59 8.53 -3.77 -12.70
C GLN A 59 7.07 -3.50 -12.32
N VAL A 60 6.15 -3.92 -13.19
CA VAL A 60 4.71 -3.91 -12.89
C VAL A 60 4.37 -5.12 -12.03
N GLU A 61 3.67 -4.88 -10.93
CA GLU A 61 3.20 -5.91 -10.01
C GLU A 61 1.69 -6.11 -10.18
N THR A 62 1.21 -7.36 -10.17
CA THR A 62 -0.23 -7.65 -10.15
C THR A 62 -0.71 -7.85 -8.71
N ALA A 63 -1.70 -7.05 -8.29
CA ALA A 63 -2.29 -7.20 -6.97
C ALA A 63 -3.00 -8.56 -6.82
N GLY A 64 -2.57 -9.36 -5.85
CA GLY A 64 -3.20 -10.64 -5.51
C GLY A 64 -2.57 -11.86 -6.17
N GLU A 65 -1.57 -11.69 -7.02
CA GLU A 65 -0.72 -12.79 -7.50
C GLU A 65 0.56 -12.87 -6.65
N PRO A 66 1.00 -14.07 -6.23
CA PRO A 66 2.31 -14.22 -5.60
C PRO A 66 3.39 -13.81 -6.62
N GLN A 67 4.33 -12.96 -6.20
CA GLN A 67 5.46 -12.57 -7.04
C GLN A 67 6.29 -13.83 -7.36
N GLU A 68 6.17 -14.35 -8.58
CA GLU A 68 7.08 -15.36 -9.11
C GLU A 68 8.44 -14.69 -9.27
N GLN A 69 9.27 -14.87 -8.24
CA GLN A 69 10.65 -14.45 -8.21
C GLN A 69 11.36 -15.17 -9.36
N GLN A 70 11.59 -14.46 -10.46
CA GLN A 70 12.29 -14.98 -11.63
C GLN A 70 13.70 -15.39 -11.18
N GLU A 71 13.90 -16.70 -11.03
CA GLU A 71 15.20 -17.34 -10.95
C GLU A 71 15.97 -16.96 -12.23
N ALA A 72 17.00 -16.14 -12.06
CA ALA A 72 17.95 -15.84 -13.13
C ALA A 72 18.67 -17.15 -13.49
N GLY A 73 18.21 -17.81 -14.55
CA GLY A 73 18.83 -18.98 -15.14
C GLY A 73 20.05 -18.59 -15.99
N GLU A 74 21.19 -19.14 -15.56
CA GLU A 74 22.44 -19.49 -16.27
C GLU A 74 23.25 -18.42 -17.03
#